data_AF-A0A9D3M5H3-F1
#
_entry.id   AF-A0A9D3M5H3-F1
#
_cell.length_a   1.000
_cell.length_b   1.000
_cell.length_c   1.000
_cell.angle_alpha   90.00
_cell.angle_beta   90.00
_cell.angle_gamma   90.00
#
_symmetry.space_group_name_H-M   'P 1'
#
loop_
_entity.id
_entity.type
_entity.pdbx_description
1 polymer ?
#
loop_
_entity_poly.entity_id
_entity_poly.type
_entity_poly.pdbx_seq_one_letter_code
_entity_poly.pdbx_strand_id
1 'polypeptide(L)'
;MPVIQPRGIVASILVFLCFGVTQAKDGPFTRPHPAYWRFWLCVTVVYELFLIFILFQTVHDGRQFMKYIDPKLGVALPERGYGGNCLIYDPANTTDPYHNLWDKMDGFVPAHFLGWYIKTLMIRDWWMCMIISVMFEFLEYSLEHQLPNFSECWWDHWIMDVLVCNGMGIYCGMKTLGWLSMKPYQWQGLWNIPTYKGKIKRIAFQFTPYSWVKFEWPPSGGWPLGIILSAVA
;
A
#
# COMPACT_ATOMS: atom_id res chain seq x y z
N MET A 1 -0.79 -6.44 -35.52
CA MET A 1 -0.17 -6.02 -34.24
C MET A 1 0.78 -7.13 -33.82
N PRO A 2 2.03 -6.83 -33.40
CA PRO A 2 3.01 -7.85 -33.09
C PRO A 2 2.45 -8.75 -31.97
N VAL A 3 2.55 -10.05 -32.18
CA VAL A 3 2.08 -11.07 -31.24
C VAL A 3 2.99 -10.99 -30.01
N ILE A 4 2.57 -10.26 -28.98
CA ILE A 4 3.16 -10.41 -27.65
C ILE A 4 2.84 -11.84 -27.24
N GLN A 5 3.84 -12.72 -27.29
CA GLN A 5 3.65 -14.12 -26.96
C GLN A 5 3.57 -14.22 -25.42
N PRO A 6 2.42 -14.59 -24.82
CA PRO A 6 2.25 -14.59 -23.36
C PRO A 6 3.29 -15.47 -22.67
N ARG A 7 3.74 -16.53 -23.35
CA ARG A 7 4.79 -17.43 -22.91
C ARG A 7 6.14 -16.74 -22.72
N GLY A 8 6.47 -15.75 -23.56
CA GLY A 8 7.71 -14.98 -23.46
C GLY A 8 7.73 -14.09 -22.22
N ILE A 9 6.64 -13.37 -21.96
CA ILE A 9 6.49 -12.55 -20.74
C ILE A 9 6.57 -13.44 -19.49
N VAL A 10 5.85 -14.55 -19.47
CA VAL A 10 5.89 -15.50 -18.35
C VAL A 10 7.30 -16.04 -18.14
N ALA A 11 8.01 -16.44 -19.20
CA ALA A 11 9.39 -16.90 -19.10
C ALA A 11 10.34 -15.81 -18.55
N SER A 12 10.22 -14.57 -19.03
CA SER A 12 11.00 -13.43 -18.53
C SER A 12 10.75 -13.17 -17.04
N ILE A 13 9.49 -13.20 -16.61
CA ILE A 13 9.12 -13.04 -15.20
C ILE A 13 9.71 -14.19 -14.38
N LEU A 14 9.58 -15.43 -14.82
CA LEU A 14 10.12 -16.59 -14.09
C LEU A 14 11.64 -16.51 -13.95
N VAL A 15 12.37 -16.16 -15.00
CA VAL A 15 13.83 -15.97 -14.95
C VAL A 15 14.19 -14.84 -13.99
N PHE A 16 13.49 -13.71 -14.03
CA PHE A 16 13.69 -12.60 -13.11
C PHE A 16 13.44 -13.02 -11.65
N LEU A 17 12.36 -13.77 -11.38
CA LEU A 17 12.04 -14.26 -10.04
C LEU A 17 13.11 -15.24 -9.55
N CYS A 18 13.54 -16.20 -10.38
CA CYS A 18 14.60 -17.13 -10.03
C CYS A 18 15.91 -16.40 -9.71
N PHE A 19 16.32 -15.47 -10.58
CA PHE A 19 17.53 -14.67 -10.38
C PHE A 19 17.41 -13.83 -9.09
N GLY A 20 16.30 -13.09 -8.94
CA GLY A 20 16.05 -12.22 -7.80
C GLY A 20 16.02 -12.96 -6.46
N VAL A 21 15.44 -14.16 -6.38
CA VAL A 21 15.48 -14.98 -5.16
C VAL A 21 16.93 -15.35 -4.76
N THR A 22 17.79 -15.63 -5.74
CA THR A 22 19.19 -16.00 -5.48
C THR A 22 20.08 -14.81 -5.14
N GLN A 23 19.86 -13.66 -5.78
CA GLN A 23 20.77 -12.50 -5.69
C GLN A 23 20.29 -11.39 -4.76
N ALA A 24 18.98 -11.25 -4.52
CA ALA A 24 18.48 -10.20 -3.65
C ALA A 24 19.01 -10.34 -2.23
N LYS A 25 19.34 -9.21 -1.60
CA LYS A 25 19.78 -9.15 -0.21
C LYS A 25 18.62 -9.51 0.73
N ASP A 26 18.97 -10.10 1.87
CA ASP A 26 17.99 -10.41 2.90
C ASP A 26 17.38 -9.13 3.47
N GLY A 27 16.05 -9.11 3.49
CA GLY A 27 15.27 -8.07 4.15
C GLY A 27 15.22 -8.28 5.68
N PRO A 28 14.46 -7.42 6.39
CA PRO A 28 14.30 -7.52 7.84
C PRO A 28 13.52 -8.77 8.29
N PHE A 29 12.86 -9.48 7.36
CA PHE A 29 12.08 -10.67 7.64
C PHE A 29 12.92 -11.94 7.42
N THR A 30 13.00 -12.78 8.44
CA THR A 30 13.83 -14.01 8.42
C THR A 30 13.02 -15.30 8.33
N ARG A 31 11.75 -15.30 8.79
CA ARG A 31 10.87 -16.49 8.85
C ARG A 31 9.69 -16.34 7.90
N PRO A 32 9.23 -17.38 7.17
CA PRO A 32 9.61 -18.78 7.33
C PRO A 32 11.00 -19.11 6.77
N HIS A 33 11.44 -18.44 5.71
CA HIS A 33 12.80 -18.56 5.14
C HIS A 33 13.16 -17.28 4.37
N PRO A 34 14.42 -16.82 4.33
CA PRO A 34 14.77 -15.59 3.62
C PRO A 34 14.43 -15.62 2.12
N ALA A 35 14.59 -16.78 1.45
CA ALA A 35 14.19 -16.97 0.05
C ALA A 35 12.70 -16.69 -0.21
N TYR A 36 11.82 -16.97 0.76
CA TYR A 36 10.39 -16.65 0.65
C TYR A 36 10.16 -15.15 0.58
N TRP A 37 10.87 -14.37 1.40
CA TRP A 37 10.74 -12.92 1.41
C TRP A 37 11.38 -12.26 0.18
N ARG A 38 12.52 -12.79 -0.29
CA ARG A 38 13.13 -12.35 -1.55
C ARG A 38 12.20 -12.62 -2.73
N PHE A 39 11.52 -13.77 -2.76
CA PHE A 39 10.53 -14.09 -3.78
C PHE A 39 9.42 -13.04 -3.82
N TRP A 40 8.79 -12.76 -2.68
CA TRP A 40 7.72 -11.77 -2.61
C TRP A 40 8.20 -10.36 -2.92
N LEU A 41 9.42 -9.99 -2.51
CA LEU A 41 10.02 -8.71 -2.92
C LEU A 41 10.11 -8.62 -4.45
N CYS A 42 10.62 -9.66 -5.12
CA CYS A 42 10.72 -9.67 -6.58
C CYS A 42 9.34 -9.67 -7.26
N VAL A 43 8.36 -10.39 -6.72
CA VAL A 43 6.96 -10.33 -7.20
C VAL A 43 6.41 -8.91 -7.09
N THR A 44 6.60 -8.24 -5.94
CA THR A 44 6.17 -6.86 -5.74
C THR A 44 6.86 -5.91 -6.72
N VAL A 45 8.16 -6.08 -6.99
CA VAL A 45 8.87 -5.27 -8.00
C VAL A 45 8.28 -5.46 -9.40
N VAL A 46 7.99 -6.71 -9.80
CA VAL A 46 7.35 -6.98 -11.11
C VAL A 46 5.96 -6.33 -11.15
N TYR A 47 5.18 -6.45 -10.08
CA TYR A 47 3.87 -5.81 -9.98
C TYR A 47 3.97 -4.28 -10.08
N GLU A 48 4.91 -3.65 -9.38
CA GLU A 48 5.11 -2.20 -9.42
C GLU A 48 5.51 -1.72 -10.82
N LEU A 49 6.44 -2.44 -11.48
CA LEU A 49 6.81 -2.14 -12.86
C LEU A 49 5.63 -2.30 -13.82
N PHE A 50 4.78 -3.29 -13.58
CA PHE A 50 3.54 -3.47 -14.35
C PHE A 50 2.56 -2.32 -14.12
N LEU A 51 2.38 -1.86 -12.87
CA LEU A 51 1.55 -0.70 -12.58
C LEU A 51 2.07 0.56 -13.25
N ILE A 52 3.39 0.81 -13.20
CA ILE A 52 4.02 1.93 -13.90
C ILE A 52 3.79 1.83 -15.40
N PHE A 53 3.95 0.64 -15.99
CA PHE A 53 3.67 0.43 -17.40
C PHE A 53 2.22 0.79 -17.76
N ILE A 54 1.24 0.32 -16.98
CA ILE A 54 -0.19 0.62 -17.16
C ILE A 54 -0.48 2.11 -16.96
N LEU A 55 0.18 2.76 -16.01
CA LEU A 55 0.02 4.19 -15.71
C LEU A 55 0.33 5.07 -16.94
N PHE A 56 1.26 4.64 -17.80
CA PHE A 56 1.60 5.35 -19.03
C PHE A 56 0.76 4.94 -20.25
N GLN A 57 -0.21 4.03 -20.10
CA GLN A 57 -1.14 3.68 -21.18
C GLN A 57 -2.37 4.60 -21.19
N THR A 58 -3.00 4.73 -22.35
CA THR A 58 -4.35 5.32 -22.41
C THR A 58 -5.36 4.38 -21.74
N VAL A 59 -6.48 4.91 -21.26
CA VAL A 59 -7.56 4.09 -20.64
C VAL A 59 -8.03 2.99 -21.59
N HIS A 60 -8.13 3.29 -22.89
CA HIS A 60 -8.52 2.32 -23.91
C HIS A 60 -7.47 1.21 -24.05
N ASP A 61 -6.20 1.58 -24.21
CA ASP A 61 -5.13 0.62 -24.47
C ASP A 61 -4.82 -0.23 -23.25
N GLY A 62 -4.85 0.35 -22.05
CA GLY A 62 -4.74 -0.38 -20.79
C GLY A 62 -5.85 -1.42 -20.65
N ARG A 63 -7.11 -1.07 -20.94
CA ARG A 63 -8.23 -2.02 -20.95
C ARG A 63 -8.02 -3.14 -21.96
N GLN A 64 -7.59 -2.82 -23.18
CA GLN A 64 -7.30 -3.86 -24.18
C GLN A 64 -6.11 -4.74 -23.78
N PHE A 65 -5.11 -4.17 -23.10
CA PHE A 65 -3.96 -4.92 -22.59
C PHE A 65 -4.39 -5.97 -21.54
N MET A 66 -5.33 -5.64 -20.66
CA MET A 66 -5.81 -6.57 -19.64
C MET A 66 -6.39 -7.88 -20.22
N LYS A 67 -6.82 -7.89 -21.50
CA LYS A 67 -7.30 -9.10 -22.19
C LYS A 67 -6.23 -10.19 -22.33
N TYR A 68 -4.94 -9.83 -22.26
CA TYR A 68 -3.86 -10.81 -22.26
C TYR A 68 -3.76 -11.59 -20.94
N ILE A 69 -4.34 -11.07 -19.86
CA ILE A 69 -4.38 -11.71 -18.55
C ILE A 69 -5.66 -12.54 -18.40
N ASP A 70 -6.82 -11.93 -18.66
CA ASP A 70 -8.12 -12.59 -18.69
C ASP A 70 -8.92 -12.13 -19.92
N PRO A 71 -9.29 -13.05 -20.84
CA PRO A 71 -10.07 -12.71 -22.02
C PRO A 71 -11.41 -12.00 -21.76
N LYS A 72 -11.98 -12.13 -20.56
CA LYS A 72 -13.24 -11.48 -20.16
C LYS A 72 -13.08 -9.98 -19.85
N LEU A 73 -11.85 -9.48 -19.75
CA LEU A 73 -11.55 -8.08 -19.45
C LEU A 73 -11.61 -7.20 -20.71
N GLY A 74 -11.28 -5.92 -20.55
CA GLY A 74 -11.20 -4.94 -21.64
C GLY A 74 -12.55 -4.40 -22.12
N VAL A 75 -13.57 -4.53 -21.28
CA VAL A 75 -14.83 -3.77 -21.34
C VAL A 75 -14.75 -2.59 -20.37
N ALA A 76 -15.59 -1.57 -20.58
CA ALA A 76 -15.72 -0.49 -19.61
C ALA A 76 -16.32 -1.05 -18.31
N LEU A 77 -15.66 -0.77 -17.18
CA LEU A 77 -16.22 -1.09 -15.87
C LEU A 77 -17.31 -0.06 -15.54
N PRO A 78 -18.42 -0.47 -14.91
CA PRO A 78 -19.39 0.48 -14.40
C PRO A 78 -18.73 1.32 -13.31
N GLU A 79 -18.71 2.63 -13.49
CA GLU A 79 -18.30 3.59 -12.46
C GLU A 79 -19.54 3.94 -11.64
N ARG A 80 -19.48 3.75 -10.32
CA ARG A 80 -20.59 3.99 -9.41
C ARG A 80 -20.22 5.16 -8.50
N GLY A 81 -20.95 6.26 -8.63
CA GLY A 81 -20.87 7.34 -7.64
C GLY A 81 -21.64 6.95 -6.39
N TYR A 82 -21.01 7.03 -5.22
CA TYR A 82 -21.66 6.77 -3.94
C TYR A 82 -22.19 8.06 -3.26
N GLY A 83 -21.75 9.26 -3.67
CA GLY A 83 -22.03 10.56 -3.06
C GLY A 83 -23.32 11.24 -3.51
N GLY A 84 -24.38 10.47 -3.75
CA GLY A 84 -25.69 10.98 -4.16
C GLY A 84 -26.53 11.50 -2.99
N ASN A 85 -27.52 10.70 -2.55
CA ASN A 85 -28.34 11.01 -1.37
C ASN A 85 -27.63 10.53 -0.10
N CYS A 86 -27.15 11.48 0.72
CA CYS A 86 -26.42 11.18 1.95
C CYS A 86 -27.29 11.16 3.21
N LEU A 87 -28.61 11.08 3.07
CA LEU A 87 -29.51 10.86 4.19
C LEU A 87 -29.38 9.42 4.69
N ILE A 88 -28.88 9.23 5.91
CA ILE A 88 -28.84 7.92 6.57
C ILE A 88 -30.27 7.39 6.77
N TYR A 89 -31.18 8.27 7.15
CA TYR A 89 -32.62 8.00 7.25
C TYR A 89 -33.35 8.94 6.30
N ASP A 90 -34.00 8.37 5.29
CA ASP A 90 -34.82 9.09 4.33
C ASP A 90 -36.30 9.06 4.77
N PRO A 91 -36.84 10.17 5.30
CA PRO A 91 -38.24 10.24 5.72
C PRO A 91 -39.22 10.22 4.54
N ALA A 92 -38.77 10.47 3.31
CA ALA A 92 -39.63 10.48 2.13
C ALA A 92 -39.88 9.06 1.56
N ASN A 93 -38.99 8.11 1.85
CA ASN A 93 -39.16 6.71 1.48
C ASN A 93 -39.80 5.93 2.63
N THR A 94 -41.11 5.73 2.57
CA THR A 94 -41.88 5.04 3.62
C THR A 94 -41.71 3.52 3.63
N THR A 95 -41.20 2.94 2.53
CA THR A 95 -41.01 1.49 2.40
C THR A 95 -39.63 1.02 2.87
N ASP A 96 -38.58 1.80 2.60
CA ASP A 96 -37.23 1.54 3.11
C ASP A 96 -36.53 2.87 3.43
N PRO A 97 -36.69 3.39 4.66
CA PRO A 97 -36.03 4.63 5.07
C PRO A 97 -34.51 4.55 5.13
N TYR A 98 -33.91 3.34 5.19
CA TYR A 98 -32.46 3.13 5.31
C TYR A 98 -31.80 2.65 4.03
N HIS A 99 -32.50 2.73 2.88
CA HIS A 99 -31.99 2.25 1.60
C HIS A 99 -30.59 2.79 1.26
N ASN A 100 -30.31 4.06 1.59
CA ASN A 100 -28.99 4.65 1.35
C ASN A 100 -27.88 3.98 2.15
N LEU A 101 -28.16 3.43 3.34
CA LEU A 101 -27.16 2.70 4.14
C LEU A 101 -26.89 1.33 3.54
N TRP A 102 -27.95 0.58 3.20
CA TRP A 102 -27.82 -0.75 2.62
C TRP A 102 -27.12 -0.75 1.26
N ASP A 103 -27.31 0.32 0.49
CA ASP A 103 -26.67 0.51 -0.80
C ASP A 103 -25.14 0.67 -0.71
N LYS A 104 -24.61 1.12 0.45
CA LYS A 104 -23.17 1.27 0.74
C LYS A 104 -22.56 0.05 1.42
N MET A 105 -23.37 -0.85 1.96
CA MET A 105 -22.91 -2.08 2.61
C MET A 105 -22.48 -3.14 1.58
N ASP A 106 -21.49 -2.79 0.76
CA ASP A 106 -20.96 -3.66 -0.30
C ASP A 106 -19.66 -4.36 0.11
N GLY A 107 -18.93 -4.92 -0.87
CA GLY A 107 -17.67 -5.62 -0.62
C GLY A 107 -16.54 -4.72 -0.08
N PHE A 108 -16.65 -3.40 -0.17
CA PHE A 108 -15.63 -2.48 0.34
C PHE A 108 -15.65 -2.39 1.86
N VAL A 109 -16.80 -2.54 2.52
CA VAL A 109 -16.91 -2.56 3.99
C VAL A 109 -16.04 -3.66 4.65
N PRO A 110 -16.18 -4.95 4.31
CA PRO A 110 -15.31 -5.98 4.86
C PRO A 110 -13.87 -5.84 4.36
N ALA A 111 -13.64 -5.29 3.17
CA ALA A 111 -12.29 -5.03 2.67
C ALA A 111 -11.56 -3.96 3.49
N HIS A 112 -12.24 -2.88 3.89
CA HIS A 112 -11.72 -1.86 4.80
C HIS A 112 -11.36 -2.47 6.14
N PHE A 113 -12.29 -3.18 6.77
CA PHE A 113 -12.05 -3.83 8.06
C PHE A 113 -10.85 -4.79 8.01
N LEU A 114 -10.83 -5.72 7.04
CA LEU A 114 -9.74 -6.71 6.90
C LEU A 114 -8.42 -6.05 6.51
N GLY A 115 -8.48 -5.05 5.63
CA GLY A 115 -7.31 -4.29 5.20
C GLY A 115 -6.64 -3.61 6.38
N TRP A 116 -7.41 -2.92 7.23
CA TRP A 116 -6.89 -2.27 8.43
C TRP A 116 -6.42 -3.25 9.48
N TYR A 117 -7.13 -4.35 9.67
CA TYR A 117 -6.68 -5.45 10.51
C TYR A 117 -5.27 -5.94 10.12
N ILE A 118 -5.06 -6.28 8.84
CA ILE A 118 -3.76 -6.75 8.34
C ILE A 118 -2.69 -5.66 8.42
N LYS A 119 -3.01 -4.42 8.02
CA LYS A 119 -2.08 -3.27 8.12
C LYS A 119 -1.61 -3.07 9.56
N THR A 120 -2.50 -3.20 10.54
CA THR A 120 -2.15 -3.10 11.95
C THR A 120 -1.23 -4.23 12.42
N LEU A 121 -1.39 -5.46 11.95
CA LEU A 121 -0.45 -6.55 12.26
C LEU A 121 0.98 -6.27 11.75
N MET A 122 1.11 -5.48 10.68
CA MET A 122 2.39 -5.07 10.09
C MET A 122 2.99 -3.85 10.79
N ILE A 123 2.21 -2.77 10.95
CA ILE A 123 2.66 -1.48 11.51
C ILE A 123 2.79 -1.53 13.04
N ARG A 124 1.96 -2.36 13.69
CA ARG A 124 1.98 -2.68 15.13
C ARG A 124 1.93 -1.47 16.06
N ASP A 125 1.25 -0.42 15.63
CA ASP A 125 1.10 0.80 16.40
C ASP A 125 -0.27 1.44 16.17
N TRP A 126 -0.98 1.70 17.26
CA TRP A 126 -2.34 2.22 17.24
C TRP A 126 -2.41 3.59 16.55
N TRP A 127 -1.60 4.55 17.01
CA TRP A 127 -1.72 5.92 16.51
C TRP A 127 -1.23 6.06 15.08
N MET A 128 -0.13 5.40 14.71
CA MET A 128 0.33 5.41 13.32
C MET A 128 -0.75 4.86 12.39
N CYS A 129 -1.43 3.76 12.76
CA CYS A 129 -2.53 3.23 11.96
C CYS A 129 -3.70 4.22 11.88
N MET A 130 -4.11 4.84 13.01
CA MET A 130 -5.21 5.82 13.00
C MET A 130 -4.88 7.07 12.15
N ILE A 131 -3.66 7.59 12.24
CA ILE A 131 -3.20 8.73 11.43
C ILE A 131 -3.23 8.36 9.94
N ILE A 132 -2.66 7.20 9.58
CA ILE A 132 -2.66 6.74 8.20
C ILE A 132 -4.09 6.50 7.71
N SER A 133 -5.01 6.03 8.58
CA SER A 133 -6.42 5.83 8.24
C SER A 133 -7.09 7.13 7.85
N VAL A 134 -6.96 8.15 8.67
CA VAL A 134 -7.48 9.49 8.35
C VAL A 134 -6.80 10.08 7.10
N MET A 135 -5.51 9.82 6.89
CA MET A 135 -4.82 10.26 5.68
C MET A 135 -5.34 9.58 4.40
N PHE A 136 -5.75 8.31 4.46
CA PHE A 136 -6.36 7.63 3.32
C PHE A 136 -7.70 8.26 2.95
N GLU A 137 -8.55 8.62 3.91
CA GLU A 137 -9.79 9.36 3.61
C GLU A 137 -9.53 10.71 2.93
N PHE A 138 -8.51 11.45 3.41
CA PHE A 138 -8.15 12.71 2.75
C PHE A 138 -7.65 12.50 1.32
N LEU A 139 -6.97 11.38 1.05
CA LEU A 139 -6.57 11.01 -0.31
C LEU A 139 -7.79 10.68 -1.17
N GLU A 140 -8.78 9.99 -0.62
CA GLU A 140 -10.02 9.66 -1.33
C GLU A 140 -10.84 10.91 -1.66
N TYR A 141 -11.04 11.81 -0.70
CA TYR A 141 -11.61 13.14 -0.97
C TYR A 141 -10.83 13.91 -2.04
N SER A 142 -9.49 13.85 -1.98
CA SER A 142 -8.67 14.55 -2.97
C SER A 142 -8.80 13.93 -4.37
N LEU A 143 -9.15 12.64 -4.48
CA LEU A 143 -9.20 11.90 -5.74
C LEU A 143 -10.63 11.64 -6.25
N GLU A 144 -11.67 12.03 -5.52
CA GLU A 144 -13.08 11.85 -5.94
C GLU A 144 -13.38 12.47 -7.31
N HIS A 145 -12.69 13.57 -7.65
CA HIS A 145 -12.85 14.25 -8.93
C HIS A 145 -12.22 13.48 -10.11
N GLN A 146 -11.29 12.56 -9.85
CA GLN A 146 -10.67 11.70 -10.85
C GLN A 146 -11.41 10.36 -10.96
N LEU A 147 -11.94 9.85 -9.84
CA LEU A 147 -12.59 8.56 -9.74
C LEU A 147 -13.95 8.72 -9.04
N PRO A 148 -15.07 8.63 -9.78
CA PRO A 148 -16.41 8.77 -9.20
C PRO A 148 -16.71 7.77 -8.08
N ASN A 149 -16.03 6.62 -8.08
CA ASN A 149 -16.13 5.61 -7.03
C ASN A 149 -15.70 6.11 -5.64
N PHE A 150 -14.83 7.12 -5.55
CA PHE A 150 -14.43 7.74 -4.28
C PHE A 150 -15.31 8.90 -3.86
N SER A 151 -16.29 9.29 -4.68
CA SER A 151 -17.31 10.23 -4.24
C SER A 151 -18.27 9.46 -3.35
N GLU A 152 -18.08 9.54 -2.04
CA GLU A 152 -18.89 8.88 -1.02
C GLU A 152 -19.53 9.92 -0.09
N CYS A 153 -20.42 9.46 0.80
CA CYS A 153 -21.08 10.37 1.73
C CYS A 153 -20.17 10.75 2.89
N TRP A 154 -20.38 11.93 3.49
CA TRP A 154 -19.56 12.37 4.63
C TRP A 154 -19.58 11.37 5.81
N TRP A 155 -20.72 10.73 6.05
CA TRP A 155 -20.86 9.74 7.11
C TRP A 155 -20.24 8.40 6.71
N ASP A 156 -20.12 8.12 5.42
CA ASP A 156 -19.46 6.94 4.89
C ASP A 156 -17.98 7.01 5.27
N HIS A 157 -17.26 8.02 4.75
CA HIS A 157 -15.87 8.32 5.09
C HIS A 157 -15.58 8.35 6.60
N TRP A 158 -16.28 9.23 7.34
CA TRP A 158 -15.88 9.50 8.72
C TRP A 158 -16.44 8.51 9.73
N ILE A 159 -17.67 8.03 9.53
CA ILE A 159 -18.30 7.13 10.49
C ILE A 159 -18.09 5.69 10.06
N MET A 160 -18.47 5.34 8.83
CA MET A 160 -18.40 3.97 8.37
C MET A 160 -16.96 3.52 8.15
N ASP A 161 -16.14 4.27 7.43
CA ASP A 161 -14.78 3.87 7.14
C ASP A 161 -13.85 4.16 8.32
N VAL A 162 -13.60 5.41 8.69
CA VAL A 162 -12.62 5.73 9.75
C VAL A 162 -12.97 5.11 11.11
N LEU A 163 -14.19 5.34 11.60
CA LEU A 163 -14.54 4.95 12.97
C LEU A 163 -14.91 3.48 13.07
N VAL A 164 -15.76 2.99 12.16
CA VAL A 164 -16.29 1.63 12.21
C VAL A 164 -15.32 0.65 11.56
N CYS A 165 -15.18 0.62 10.23
CA CYS A 165 -14.39 -0.38 9.52
C CYS A 165 -12.91 -0.33 9.91
N ASN A 166 -12.27 0.83 9.71
CA ASN A 166 -10.86 1.05 9.92
C ASN A 166 -10.54 0.98 11.42
N GLY A 167 -11.28 1.73 12.25
CA GLY A 167 -11.12 1.75 13.69
C GLY A 167 -11.30 0.38 14.36
N MET A 168 -12.32 -0.39 13.98
CA MET A 168 -12.51 -1.75 14.50
C MET A 168 -11.42 -2.70 13.97
N GLY A 169 -11.02 -2.59 12.69
CA GLY A 169 -9.93 -3.37 12.12
C GLY A 169 -8.63 -3.17 12.89
N ILE A 170 -8.28 -1.91 13.17
CA ILE A 170 -7.12 -1.53 13.98
C ILE A 170 -7.24 -2.09 15.40
N TYR A 171 -8.41 -1.93 16.04
CA TYR A 171 -8.65 -2.46 17.39
C TYR A 171 -8.45 -3.97 17.46
N CYS A 172 -9.07 -4.73 16.56
CA CYS A 172 -8.93 -6.17 16.45
C CYS A 172 -7.47 -6.56 16.16
N GLY A 173 -6.77 -5.81 15.31
CA GLY A 173 -5.34 -6.00 15.03
C GLY A 173 -4.49 -5.85 16.28
N MET A 174 -4.69 -4.76 17.04
CA MET A 174 -3.98 -4.52 18.30
C MET A 174 -4.29 -5.58 19.36
N LYS A 175 -5.54 -6.03 19.46
CA LYS A 175 -5.92 -7.14 20.36
C LYS A 175 -5.25 -8.45 19.95
N THR A 176 -5.18 -8.74 18.66
CA THR A 176 -4.49 -9.92 18.14
C THR A 176 -2.99 -9.88 18.45
N LEU A 177 -2.35 -8.73 18.29
CA LEU A 177 -0.94 -8.56 18.67
C LEU A 177 -0.72 -8.81 20.16
N GLY A 178 -1.62 -8.33 21.02
CA GLY A 178 -1.59 -8.60 22.46
C GLY A 178 -1.79 -10.09 22.77
N TRP A 179 -2.74 -10.75 22.10
CA TRP A 179 -2.99 -12.19 22.24
C TRP A 179 -1.78 -13.04 21.82
N LEU A 180 -1.11 -12.66 20.74
CA LEU A 180 0.12 -13.31 20.25
C LEU A 180 1.38 -12.89 21.02
N SER A 181 1.26 -12.01 22.03
CA SER A 181 2.41 -11.42 22.76
C SER A 181 3.46 -10.79 21.84
N MET A 182 3.01 -10.20 20.73
CA MET A 182 3.88 -9.56 19.74
C MET A 182 4.27 -8.16 20.20
N LYS A 183 5.55 -7.81 20.05
CA LYS A 183 6.05 -6.49 20.45
C LYS A 183 5.43 -5.39 19.58
N PRO A 184 4.74 -4.39 20.18
CA PRO A 184 4.29 -3.20 19.46
C PRO A 184 5.47 -2.28 19.12
N TYR A 185 5.31 -1.47 18.07
CA TYR A 185 6.30 -0.48 17.67
C TYR A 185 5.89 0.90 18.18
N GLN A 186 6.81 1.62 18.83
CA GLN A 186 6.55 2.99 19.27
C GLN A 186 7.13 3.97 18.24
N TRP A 187 6.30 4.37 17.28
CA TRP A 187 6.67 5.41 16.30
C TRP A 187 6.61 6.82 16.91
N GLN A 188 5.91 6.96 18.03
CA GLN A 188 5.63 8.21 18.76
C GLN A 188 6.80 8.74 19.62
N GLY A 189 8.05 8.35 19.36
CA GLY A 189 9.21 8.80 20.15
C GLY A 189 9.43 10.32 20.19
N LEU A 190 8.70 11.09 19.39
CA LEU A 190 8.70 12.56 19.38
C LEU A 190 8.07 13.19 20.63
N TRP A 191 7.09 12.55 21.25
CA TRP A 191 6.41 13.10 22.44
C TRP A 191 7.28 13.05 23.69
N ASN A 192 8.23 12.11 23.73
CA ASN A 192 9.25 12.02 24.78
C ASN A 192 10.34 13.10 24.65
N ILE A 193 10.33 13.89 23.56
CA ILE A 193 11.29 14.97 23.33
C ILE A 193 10.61 16.30 23.69
N PRO A 194 10.97 16.93 24.82
CA PRO A 194 10.26 18.12 25.30
C PRO A 194 10.53 19.37 24.44
N THR A 195 11.59 19.38 23.63
CA THR A 195 12.00 20.55 22.85
C THR A 195 11.64 20.42 21.38
N TYR A 196 11.11 21.50 20.80
CA TYR A 196 10.84 21.58 19.35
C TYR A 196 12.10 21.33 18.50
N LYS A 197 13.25 21.85 18.95
CA LYS A 197 14.55 21.59 18.30
C LYS A 197 14.89 20.09 18.30
N GLY A 198 14.64 19.38 19.40
CA GLY A 198 14.88 17.95 19.47
C GLY A 198 13.95 17.14 18.58
N LYS A 199 12.68 17.56 18.45
CA LYS A 199 11.71 16.93 17.53
C LYS A 199 12.16 17.07 16.06
N ILE A 200 12.49 18.30 15.64
CA ILE A 200 13.00 18.57 14.27
C ILE A 200 14.29 17.79 14.01
N LYS A 201 15.22 17.79 14.99
CA LYS A 201 16.47 17.02 14.92
C LYS A 201 16.17 15.53 14.69
N ARG A 202 15.28 14.92 15.49
CA ARG A 202 14.92 13.50 15.37
C ARG A 202 14.29 13.15 14.01
N ILE A 203 13.42 14.01 13.49
CA ILE A 203 12.80 13.87 12.16
C ILE A 203 13.88 13.94 11.08
N ALA A 204 14.75 14.96 11.12
CA ALA A 204 15.83 15.11 10.15
C ALA A 204 16.78 13.90 10.15
N PHE A 205 17.14 13.39 11.33
CA PHE A 205 17.98 12.19 11.45
C PHE A 205 17.32 10.90 10.94
N GLN A 206 15.99 10.88 10.80
CA GLN A 206 15.29 9.74 10.20
C GLN A 206 15.53 9.63 8.69
N PHE A 207 15.91 10.75 8.05
CA PHE A 207 16.25 10.83 6.64
C PHE A 207 17.77 10.88 6.39
N THR A 208 18.60 10.74 7.43
CA THR A 208 20.05 10.62 7.28
C THR A 208 20.49 9.16 7.37
N PRO A 209 21.57 8.75 6.66
CA PRO A 209 22.10 7.40 6.76
C PRO A 209 22.51 7.04 8.21
N TYR A 210 22.36 5.76 8.56
CA TYR A 210 22.67 5.23 9.89
C TYR A 210 24.10 5.52 10.34
N SER A 211 25.04 5.53 9.39
CA SER A 211 26.43 5.94 9.61
C SER A 211 26.95 6.73 8.42
N TRP A 212 27.60 7.85 8.69
CA TRP A 212 28.42 8.55 7.70
C TRP A 212 29.79 7.89 7.65
N VAL A 213 29.97 6.94 6.72
CA VAL A 213 31.28 6.33 6.49
C VAL A 213 32.15 7.37 5.78
N LYS A 214 33.25 7.78 6.41
CA LYS A 214 34.28 8.59 5.75
C LYS A 214 35.13 7.66 4.89
N PHE A 215 35.05 7.82 3.57
CA PHE A 215 35.96 7.15 2.65
C PHE A 215 37.20 8.02 2.48
N GLU A 216 38.32 7.60 3.07
CA GLU A 216 39.61 8.24 2.84
C GLU A 216 40.20 7.68 1.56
N TRP A 217 40.24 8.50 0.51
CA TRP A 217 40.90 8.16 -0.74
C TRP A 217 42.42 8.25 -0.56
N PRO A 218 43.17 7.15 -0.67
CA PRO A 218 44.63 7.24 -0.62
C PRO A 218 45.13 8.02 -1.83
N PRO A 219 46.10 8.95 -1.68
CA PRO A 219 46.50 9.87 -2.75
C PRO A 219 47.15 9.22 -3.98
N SER A 220 47.48 7.93 -3.99
CA SER A 220 48.27 7.32 -5.08
C SER A 220 48.36 5.78 -5.02
N GLY A 221 47.25 5.08 -4.79
CA GLY A 221 47.24 3.60 -4.79
C GLY A 221 46.12 3.01 -5.63
N GLY A 222 46.42 2.72 -6.90
CA GLY A 222 45.70 1.79 -7.79
C GLY A 222 44.18 1.97 -7.93
N TRP A 223 43.72 2.43 -9.09
CA TRP A 223 42.32 2.38 -9.50
C TRP A 223 41.73 0.98 -9.26
N PRO A 224 40.76 0.79 -8.34
CA PRO A 224 40.08 -0.48 -8.21
C PRO A 224 38.91 -0.46 -9.20
N LEU A 225 39.09 -1.16 -10.32
CA LEU A 225 38.00 -1.59 -11.21
C LEU A 225 36.86 -2.32 -10.45
N GLY A 226 37.02 -2.64 -9.15
CA GLY A 226 36.03 -3.30 -8.30
C GLY A 226 34.91 -2.41 -7.73
N ILE A 227 35.01 -1.07 -7.79
CA ILE A 227 33.95 -0.20 -7.23
C ILE A 227 32.71 -0.17 -8.14
N ILE A 228 32.87 -0.32 -9.46
CA ILE A 228 31.71 -0.37 -10.38
C ILE A 228 30.92 -1.67 -10.23
N LEU A 229 31.55 -2.78 -9.82
CA LEU A 229 30.89 -4.07 -9.61
C LEU A 229 30.10 -4.18 -8.29
N SER A 230 30.41 -3.34 -7.29
CA SER A 230 29.77 -3.43 -5.97
C SER A 230 28.49 -2.58 -5.84
N ALA A 231 28.22 -1.71 -6.82
CA ALA A 231 27.02 -0.88 -6.86
C ALA A 231 25.85 -1.53 -7.61
N VAL A 232 26.05 -2.71 -8.20
CA VAL A 232 25.04 -3.45 -9.01
C VAL A 232 24.70 -4.82 -8.39
N ALA A 233 25.09 -5.09 -7.13
CA ALA A 233 24.69 -6.28 -6.38
C ALA A 233 24.06 -5.93 -5.01
#